data_AF-A0A6C0GZA9-F1
#
_entry.id   AF-A0A6C0GZA9-F1
#
_cell.length_a   1.000
_cell.length_b   1.000
_cell.length_c   1.000
_cell.angle_alpha   90.00
_cell.angle_beta   90.00
_cell.angle_gamma   90.00
#
_symmetry.space_group_name_H-M   'P 1'
#
loop_
_entity.id
_entity.type
_entity.pdbx_description
1 polymer ?
#
loop_
_entity_poly.entity_id
_entity_poly.type
_entity_poly.pdbx_seq_one_letter_code
_entity_poly.pdbx_strand_id
1 'polypeptide(L)'
;MENNIFPLKKYKNYTYKQVLDKNDTKYFKYLINNFKFLFEDIYDFYVYLRDNNKLVNEINKCINIKILIDTETTGFSNNDLIVQIAYIVFNEYEIIKTFNQIIKINTLFKIKNSFIHGINNLICEKNGICIIDALNRLNNDIKYCNSIIGHNTIFDIRMLKNEYLRNKIDCTNFISKKIEDTMTIYGKRIKLGELYFKLFNNHMENAHNAIYDVLATYKIYNKLIN
;
A
#
# COMPACT_ATOMS: atom_id res chain seq x y z
N MET A 1 17.15 -7.83 -25.40
CA MET A 1 16.33 -6.61 -25.62
C MET A 1 16.96 -5.67 -26.67
N GLU A 2 17.65 -6.19 -27.70
CA GLU A 2 18.38 -5.31 -28.64
C GLU A 2 17.59 -4.92 -29.91
N ASN A 3 16.46 -5.57 -30.21
CA ASN A 3 15.76 -5.40 -31.49
C ASN A 3 14.25 -5.16 -31.36
N ASN A 4 13.80 -4.22 -30.52
CA ASN A 4 12.39 -3.80 -30.51
C ASN A 4 12.22 -2.39 -31.10
N ILE A 5 11.36 -2.31 -32.12
CA ILE A 5 11.07 -1.11 -32.92
C ILE A 5 10.40 -0.04 -32.05
N PHE A 6 10.86 1.20 -32.18
CA PHE A 6 10.34 2.35 -31.44
C PHE A 6 9.02 2.86 -32.06
N PRO A 7 7.96 3.07 -31.26
CA PRO A 7 6.65 3.49 -31.76
C PRO A 7 6.58 4.97 -32.16
N LEU A 8 7.48 5.82 -31.65
CA LEU A 8 7.53 7.24 -32.00
C LEU A 8 8.51 7.50 -33.15
N LYS A 9 8.03 8.18 -34.21
CA LYS A 9 8.83 8.58 -35.40
C LYS A 9 10.15 9.26 -35.04
N LYS A 10 10.18 10.05 -33.97
CA LYS A 10 11.37 10.75 -33.45
C LYS A 10 12.50 9.80 -33.01
N TYR A 11 12.18 8.57 -32.60
CA TYR A 11 13.14 7.60 -32.06
C TYR A 11 13.28 6.32 -32.88
N LYS A 12 12.66 6.25 -34.07
CA LYS A 12 12.62 5.02 -34.89
C LYS A 12 14.00 4.42 -35.23
N ASN A 13 15.04 5.25 -35.20
CA ASN A 13 16.43 4.89 -35.54
C ASN A 13 17.36 4.85 -34.32
N TYR A 14 16.82 4.89 -33.10
CA TYR A 14 17.61 4.87 -31.87
C TYR A 14 17.41 3.54 -31.14
N THR A 15 18.48 3.02 -30.53
CA THR A 15 18.38 1.93 -29.56
C THR A 15 17.87 2.44 -28.22
N TYR A 16 17.32 1.57 -27.35
CA TYR A 16 16.93 1.93 -25.99
C TYR A 16 18.04 2.66 -25.22
N LYS A 17 19.30 2.20 -25.36
CA LYS A 17 20.47 2.83 -24.76
C LYS A 17 20.68 4.27 -25.27
N GLN A 18 20.54 4.49 -26.57
CA GLN A 18 20.70 5.82 -27.17
C GLN A 18 19.55 6.79 -26.82
N VAL A 19 18.35 6.29 -26.54
CA VAL A 19 17.23 7.14 -26.07
C VAL A 19 17.37 7.46 -24.57
N LEU A 20 17.82 6.48 -23.77
CA LEU A 20 18.18 6.66 -22.36
C LEU A 20 19.28 7.71 -22.17
N ASP A 21 20.35 7.65 -22.97
CA ASP A 21 21.45 8.63 -22.90
C ASP A 21 21.04 10.06 -23.33
N LYS A 22 19.84 10.25 -23.90
CA LYS A 22 19.31 11.55 -24.33
C LYS A 22 18.41 12.25 -23.29
N ASN A 23 18.13 11.65 -22.14
CA ASN A 23 17.32 12.24 -21.06
C ASN A 23 15.93 12.78 -21.47
N ASP A 24 15.30 12.18 -22.48
CA ASP A 24 14.00 12.68 -22.97
C ASP A 24 12.84 12.16 -22.11
N THR A 25 12.55 12.88 -21.02
CA THR A 25 11.47 12.57 -20.05
C THR A 25 10.09 12.43 -20.70
N LYS A 26 9.85 13.10 -21.83
CA LYS A 26 8.59 13.00 -22.58
C LYS A 26 8.43 11.63 -23.25
N TYR A 27 9.53 11.03 -23.70
CA TYR A 27 9.56 9.69 -24.25
C TYR A 27 9.35 8.60 -23.18
N PHE A 28 9.92 8.77 -21.98
CA PHE A 28 9.68 7.83 -20.88
C PHE A 28 8.25 7.88 -20.35
N LYS A 29 7.66 9.08 -20.20
CA LYS A 29 6.22 9.22 -19.91
C LYS A 29 5.36 8.56 -20.98
N TYR A 30 5.74 8.70 -22.25
CA TYR A 30 5.08 8.01 -23.35
C TYR A 30 5.22 6.48 -23.25
N LEU A 31 6.41 5.95 -22.95
CA LEU A 31 6.64 4.51 -22.76
C LEU A 31 5.82 3.94 -21.60
N ILE A 32 5.85 4.61 -20.44
CA ILE A 32 5.05 4.23 -19.27
C ILE A 32 3.55 4.25 -19.63
N ASN A 33 3.07 5.29 -20.29
CA ASN A 33 1.64 5.41 -20.60
C ASN A 33 1.16 4.46 -21.70
N ASN A 34 2.02 4.13 -22.67
CA ASN A 34 1.61 3.43 -23.89
C ASN A 34 2.15 2.00 -23.99
N PHE A 35 3.05 1.57 -23.11
CA PHE A 35 3.67 0.24 -23.18
C PHE A 35 3.72 -0.48 -21.83
N LYS A 36 3.01 0.03 -20.80
CA LYS A 36 2.87 -0.68 -19.51
C LYS A 36 2.33 -2.10 -19.65
N PHE A 37 1.56 -2.37 -20.72
CA PHE A 37 0.96 -3.67 -21.01
C PHE A 37 1.94 -4.69 -21.62
N LEU A 38 3.11 -4.28 -22.11
CA LEU A 38 4.13 -5.19 -22.64
C LEU A 38 4.90 -5.91 -21.53
N PHE A 39 4.68 -5.53 -20.28
CA PHE A 39 5.29 -6.13 -19.11
C PHE A 39 4.18 -6.74 -18.27
N GLU A 40 4.29 -8.04 -17.98
CA GLU A 40 3.28 -8.77 -17.19
C GLU A 40 3.16 -8.20 -15.77
N ASP A 41 4.22 -7.56 -15.27
CA ASP A 41 4.22 -6.82 -14.03
C ASP A 41 4.85 -5.44 -14.22
N ILE A 42 4.02 -4.40 -14.08
CA ILE A 42 4.45 -2.98 -14.05
C ILE A 42 5.52 -2.75 -12.98
N TYR A 43 5.49 -3.57 -11.93
CA TYR A 43 6.43 -3.51 -10.82
C TYR A 43 7.88 -3.86 -11.24
N ASP A 44 8.07 -4.91 -12.04
CA ASP A 44 9.39 -5.35 -12.51
C ASP A 44 10.06 -4.32 -13.43
N PHE A 45 9.24 -3.59 -14.21
CA PHE A 45 9.71 -2.48 -15.04
C PHE A 45 10.32 -1.35 -14.19
N TYR A 46 9.68 -1.01 -13.06
CA TYR A 46 10.22 -0.01 -12.14
C TYR A 46 11.52 -0.46 -11.45
N VAL A 47 11.63 -1.75 -11.10
CA VAL A 47 12.87 -2.33 -10.55
C VAL A 47 14.02 -2.24 -11.56
N TYR A 48 13.79 -2.64 -12.81
CA TYR A 48 14.79 -2.56 -13.87
C TYR A 48 15.32 -1.13 -14.09
N LEU A 49 14.44 -0.12 -14.05
CA LEU A 49 14.82 1.28 -14.20
C LEU A 49 15.65 1.80 -13.01
N ARG A 50 15.34 1.36 -11.79
CA ARG A 50 16.08 1.71 -10.56
C ARG A 50 17.56 1.30 -10.66
N ASP A 51 17.84 0.12 -11.17
CA ASP A 51 19.19 -0.45 -11.21
C ASP A 51 20.11 0.24 -12.24
N ASN A 52 19.58 1.10 -13.12
CA ASN A 52 20.32 1.74 -14.23
C ASN A 52 20.61 3.26 -14.05
N ASN A 53 20.41 3.82 -12.85
CA ASN A 53 21.06 5.01 -12.25
C ASN A 53 21.19 6.37 -13.01
N LYS A 54 20.68 6.58 -14.23
CA LYS A 54 20.83 7.87 -14.96
C LYS A 54 19.61 8.81 -14.97
N LEU A 55 18.44 8.36 -14.53
CA LEU A 55 17.17 9.14 -14.49
C LEU A 55 16.61 9.30 -13.06
N VAL A 56 17.50 9.19 -12.07
CA VAL A 56 17.21 8.95 -10.65
C VAL A 56 16.12 9.83 -10.07
N ASN A 57 16.00 11.13 -10.40
CA ASN A 57 14.97 11.97 -9.78
C ASN A 57 13.53 11.74 -10.29
N GLU A 58 13.31 11.59 -11.59
CA GLU A 58 11.96 11.29 -12.13
C GLU A 58 11.59 9.82 -11.91
N ILE A 59 12.60 8.95 -11.93
CA ILE A 59 12.49 7.56 -11.48
C ILE A 59 12.17 7.52 -9.98
N ASN A 60 12.81 8.31 -9.12
CA ASN A 60 12.54 8.36 -7.68
C ASN A 60 11.12 8.82 -7.36
N LYS A 61 10.54 9.73 -8.16
CA LYS A 61 9.11 10.09 -8.03
C LYS A 61 8.19 8.93 -8.42
N CYS A 62 8.55 8.19 -9.47
CA CYS A 62 7.83 6.98 -9.87
C CYS A 62 8.03 5.79 -8.92
N ILE A 63 9.20 5.68 -8.26
CA ILE A 63 9.57 4.64 -7.29
C ILE A 63 9.32 5.08 -5.85
N ASN A 64 8.78 6.28 -5.56
CA ASN A 64 8.35 6.65 -4.20
C ASN A 64 7.02 5.97 -3.89
N ILE A 65 7.07 4.64 -3.91
CA ILE A 65 5.96 3.74 -3.72
C ILE A 65 5.74 3.66 -2.22
N LYS A 66 4.55 4.00 -1.79
CA LYS A 66 4.17 3.93 -0.38
C LYS A 66 3.05 2.92 -0.25
N ILE A 67 2.97 2.32 0.93
CA ILE A 67 1.85 1.48 1.31
C ILE A 67 1.07 2.20 2.40
N LEU A 68 -0.25 2.21 2.30
CA LEU A 68 -1.13 2.68 3.37
C LEU A 68 -1.92 1.51 3.89
N ILE A 69 -1.85 1.25 5.20
CA ILE A 69 -2.39 0.04 5.82
C ILE A 69 -3.34 0.43 6.96
N ASP A 70 -4.40 -0.35 7.11
CA ASP A 70 -5.29 -0.34 8.27
C ASP A 70 -5.75 -1.78 8.58
N THR A 71 -6.10 -2.04 9.85
CA THR A 71 -6.53 -3.36 10.31
C THR A 71 -7.76 -3.29 11.21
N GLU A 72 -8.71 -4.19 10.97
CA GLU A 72 -9.76 -4.48 11.95
C GLU A 72 -9.34 -5.67 12.82
N THR A 73 -9.66 -5.61 14.11
CA THR A 73 -9.14 -6.56 15.11
C THR A 73 -10.24 -6.98 16.07
N THR A 74 -10.03 -8.07 16.80
CA THR A 74 -10.97 -8.55 17.82
C THR A 74 -10.93 -7.74 19.12
N GLY A 75 -9.99 -6.80 19.24
CA GLY A 75 -9.72 -6.02 20.44
C GLY A 75 -8.35 -5.34 20.39
N PHE A 76 -7.93 -4.76 21.51
CA PHE A 76 -6.73 -3.90 21.54
C PHE A 76 -5.49 -4.58 22.12
N SER A 77 -5.60 -5.78 22.70
CA SER A 77 -4.51 -6.46 23.40
C SER A 77 -3.51 -7.12 22.45
N ASN A 78 -2.40 -7.67 22.97
CA ASN A 78 -1.44 -8.43 22.15
C ASN A 78 -1.95 -9.84 21.77
N ASN A 79 -2.98 -10.34 22.46
CA ASN A 79 -3.57 -11.65 22.21
C ASN A 79 -4.78 -11.58 21.28
N ASP A 80 -5.25 -10.36 20.98
CA ASP A 80 -6.29 -10.16 19.98
C ASP A 80 -5.78 -10.49 18.59
N LEU A 81 -6.72 -10.85 17.72
CA LEU A 81 -6.46 -11.31 16.37
C LEU A 81 -6.88 -10.23 15.38
N ILE A 82 -6.22 -10.20 14.22
CA ILE A 82 -6.66 -9.40 13.08
C ILE A 82 -7.79 -10.15 12.38
N VAL A 83 -8.89 -9.44 12.07
CA VAL A 83 -10.06 -9.96 11.34
C VAL A 83 -10.20 -9.35 9.95
N GLN A 84 -9.52 -8.23 9.67
CA GLN A 84 -9.41 -7.66 8.33
C GLN A 84 -8.04 -7.01 8.16
N ILE A 85 -7.43 -7.18 6.99
CA ILE A 85 -6.28 -6.41 6.55
C ILE A 85 -6.66 -5.70 5.26
N ALA A 86 -6.51 -4.38 5.25
CA ALA A 86 -6.61 -3.61 4.02
C ALA A 86 -5.36 -2.76 3.82
N TYR A 87 -4.95 -2.64 2.57
CA TYR A 87 -3.93 -1.68 2.19
C TYR A 87 -4.06 -1.26 0.74
N ILE A 88 -3.47 -0.11 0.43
CA ILE A 88 -3.20 0.32 -0.93
C ILE A 88 -1.70 0.51 -1.12
N VAL A 89 -1.21 0.18 -2.31
CA VAL A 89 0.12 0.54 -2.77
C VAL A 89 -0.05 1.65 -3.79
N PHE A 90 0.66 2.75 -3.64
CA PHE A 90 0.46 3.94 -4.46
C PHE A 90 1.77 4.71 -4.67
N ASN A 91 1.81 5.50 -5.74
CA ASN A 91 2.87 6.48 -5.99
C ASN A 91 2.26 7.90 -6.00
N GLU A 92 3.04 8.89 -6.42
CA GLU A 92 2.58 10.29 -6.48
C GLU A 92 1.38 10.53 -7.42
N TYR A 93 1.14 9.63 -8.38
CA TYR A 93 0.15 9.82 -9.44
C TYR A 93 -1.11 8.98 -9.25
N GLU A 94 -0.96 7.74 -8.77
CA GLU A 94 -2.06 6.78 -8.75
C GLU A 94 -1.94 5.74 -7.64
N ILE A 95 -3.07 5.10 -7.36
CA ILE A 95 -3.14 3.85 -6.60
C ILE A 95 -2.79 2.72 -7.58
N ILE A 96 -1.67 2.05 -7.31
CA ILE A 96 -1.14 0.95 -8.12
C ILE A 96 -1.85 -0.36 -7.79
N LYS A 97 -2.14 -0.58 -6.50
CA LYS A 97 -2.75 -1.81 -6.00
C LYS A 97 -3.66 -1.53 -4.83
N THR A 98 -4.71 -2.34 -4.72
CA THR A 98 -5.56 -2.43 -3.55
C THR A 98 -5.63 -3.87 -3.08
N PHE A 99 -5.50 -4.06 -1.78
CA PHE A 99 -5.71 -5.32 -1.10
C PHE A 99 -6.70 -5.10 0.04
N ASN A 100 -7.71 -5.95 0.12
CA ASN A 100 -8.72 -5.92 1.17
C ASN A 100 -9.20 -7.34 1.41
N GLN A 101 -8.88 -7.92 2.56
CA GLN A 101 -9.21 -9.29 2.88
C GLN A 101 -9.66 -9.43 4.33
N ILE A 102 -10.74 -10.19 4.51
CA ILE A 102 -11.12 -10.73 5.82
C ILE A 102 -10.14 -11.85 6.16
N ILE A 103 -9.80 -11.97 7.43
CA ILE A 103 -8.92 -13.01 7.93
C ILE A 103 -9.76 -14.10 8.58
N LYS A 104 -9.47 -15.34 8.21
CA LYS A 104 -10.04 -16.52 8.83
C LYS A 104 -9.44 -16.69 10.22
N ILE A 105 -10.30 -16.70 11.23
CA ILE A 105 -9.92 -16.97 12.61
C ILE A 105 -10.48 -18.33 13.05
N ASN A 106 -9.86 -18.94 14.06
CA ASN A 106 -10.36 -20.18 14.64
C ASN A 106 -11.78 -19.97 15.22
N THR A 107 -12.71 -20.87 14.90
CA THR A 107 -14.11 -20.81 15.36
C THR A 107 -14.28 -20.87 16.88
N LEU A 108 -13.28 -21.37 17.61
CA LEU A 108 -13.25 -21.36 19.08
C LEU A 108 -13.03 -19.95 19.66
N PHE A 109 -12.47 -19.01 18.90
CA PHE A 109 -12.26 -17.65 19.34
C PHE A 109 -13.52 -16.82 19.12
N LYS A 110 -14.16 -16.31 20.18
CA LYS A 110 -15.39 -15.50 20.05
C LYS A 110 -15.07 -14.02 19.81
N ILE A 111 -15.46 -13.50 18.64
CA ILE A 111 -15.41 -12.05 18.36
C ILE A 111 -16.52 -11.36 19.15
N LYS A 112 -16.17 -10.37 19.98
CA LYS A 112 -17.11 -9.64 20.85
C LYS A 112 -17.43 -8.23 20.37
N ASN A 113 -16.61 -7.68 19.47
CA ASN A 113 -16.66 -6.31 18.98
C ASN A 113 -17.15 -6.22 17.51
N SER A 114 -17.77 -7.27 16.97
CA SER A 114 -18.28 -7.30 15.60
C SER A 114 -19.33 -6.21 15.32
N PHE A 115 -19.97 -5.64 16.36
CA PHE A 115 -20.88 -4.50 16.23
C PHE A 115 -20.16 -3.20 15.81
N ILE A 116 -18.82 -3.14 15.93
CA ILE A 116 -18.01 -1.99 15.52
C ILE A 116 -17.73 -2.06 14.02
N HIS A 117 -17.19 -3.18 13.55
CA HIS A 117 -16.66 -3.33 12.18
C HIS A 117 -17.47 -4.26 11.27
N GLY A 118 -18.54 -4.87 11.79
CA GLY A 118 -19.44 -5.75 11.02
C GLY A 118 -18.92 -7.16 10.74
N ILE A 119 -17.72 -7.53 11.18
CA ILE A 119 -17.11 -8.84 10.90
C ILE A 119 -17.33 -9.78 12.09
N ASN A 120 -18.15 -10.80 11.90
CA ASN A 120 -18.39 -11.83 12.90
C ASN A 120 -17.67 -13.14 12.54
N ASN A 121 -17.70 -14.11 13.46
CA ASN A 121 -17.07 -15.42 13.27
C ASN A 121 -17.48 -16.12 11.97
N LEU A 122 -18.77 -16.05 11.61
CA LEU A 122 -19.30 -16.68 10.40
C LEU A 122 -18.70 -16.05 9.13
N ILE A 123 -18.53 -14.73 9.13
CA ILE A 123 -17.90 -14.00 8.02
C ILE A 123 -16.43 -14.38 7.92
N CYS A 124 -15.70 -14.42 9.03
CA CYS A 124 -14.31 -14.89 9.05
C CYS A 124 -14.16 -16.32 8.52
N GLU A 125 -15.07 -17.22 8.89
CA GLU A 125 -15.01 -18.62 8.48
C GLU A 125 -15.31 -18.82 6.98
N LYS A 126 -16.34 -18.14 6.48
CA LYS A 126 -16.81 -18.29 5.09
C LYS A 126 -16.00 -17.50 4.07
N ASN A 127 -15.62 -16.27 4.42
CA ASN A 127 -15.06 -15.30 3.48
C ASN A 127 -13.58 -14.99 3.76
N GLY A 128 -13.04 -15.46 4.89
CA GLY A 128 -11.68 -15.14 5.31
C GLY A 128 -10.61 -15.99 4.62
N ILE A 129 -9.46 -15.37 4.35
CA ILE A 129 -8.24 -16.07 3.93
C ILE A 129 -7.36 -16.40 5.15
N CYS A 130 -6.41 -17.32 4.97
CA CYS A 130 -5.43 -17.60 6.02
C CYS A 130 -4.56 -16.36 6.30
N ILE A 131 -4.29 -16.08 7.58
CA ILE A 131 -3.42 -14.96 7.97
C ILE A 131 -2.01 -15.08 7.35
N ILE A 132 -1.50 -16.30 7.21
CA ILE A 132 -0.19 -16.56 6.58
C ILE A 132 -0.19 -16.07 5.12
N ASP A 133 -1.26 -16.32 4.37
CA ASP A 133 -1.37 -15.87 2.98
C ASP A 133 -1.45 -14.34 2.89
N ALA A 134 -2.18 -13.71 3.82
CA ALA A 134 -2.28 -12.26 3.89
C ALA A 134 -0.92 -11.62 4.21
N LEU A 135 -0.19 -12.15 5.20
CA LEU A 135 1.13 -11.66 5.59
C LEU A 135 2.17 -11.85 4.48
N ASN A 136 2.15 -12.99 3.78
CA ASN A 136 3.03 -13.22 2.63
C ASN A 136 2.77 -12.24 1.48
N ARG A 137 1.49 -11.96 1.19
CA ARG A 137 1.12 -10.93 0.18
C ARG A 137 1.58 -9.54 0.60
N LEU A 138 1.36 -9.19 1.87
CA LEU A 138 1.86 -7.92 2.42
C LEU A 138 3.38 -7.82 2.32
N ASN A 139 4.13 -8.88 2.68
CA ASN A 139 5.59 -8.91 2.55
C ASN A 139 6.08 -8.71 1.11
N ASN A 140 5.41 -9.33 0.14
CA ASN A 140 5.75 -9.16 -1.27
C ASN A 140 5.52 -7.73 -1.74
N ASP A 141 4.39 -7.13 -1.37
CA ASP A 141 4.04 -5.76 -1.78
C ASP A 141 4.91 -4.72 -1.06
N ILE A 142 5.16 -4.91 0.23
CA ILE A 142 5.87 -3.95 1.06
C ILE A 142 7.37 -3.93 0.81
N LYS A 143 7.97 -5.04 0.35
CA LYS A 143 9.39 -5.17 0.02
C LYS A 143 9.90 -3.95 -0.75
N TYR A 144 9.04 -3.43 -1.60
CA TYR A 144 9.31 -2.40 -2.58
C TYR A 144 8.83 -1.00 -2.23
N CYS A 145 8.08 -0.88 -1.14
CA CYS A 145 7.60 0.40 -0.64
C CYS A 145 8.70 1.11 0.17
N ASN A 146 8.75 2.44 0.12
CA ASN A 146 9.68 3.27 0.89
C ASN A 146 9.19 3.48 2.32
N SER A 147 7.88 3.65 2.48
CA SER A 147 7.26 3.90 3.79
C SER A 147 5.89 3.24 3.91
N ILE A 148 5.50 3.04 5.18
CA ILE A 148 4.17 2.63 5.62
C ILE A 148 3.46 3.86 6.14
N ILE A 149 2.26 4.08 5.66
CA ILE A 149 1.36 5.15 6.10
C ILE A 149 0.16 4.55 6.79
N GLY A 150 -0.38 5.30 7.75
CA GLY A 150 -1.68 5.03 8.34
C GLY A 150 -2.11 6.19 9.23
N HIS A 151 -3.09 5.93 10.10
CA HIS A 151 -3.56 6.89 11.08
C HIS A 151 -3.52 6.26 12.47
N ASN A 152 -2.72 6.83 13.38
CA ASN A 152 -2.42 6.16 14.65
C ASN A 152 -1.78 4.76 14.43
N THR A 153 -0.87 4.69 13.47
CA THR A 153 -0.13 3.53 12.94
C THR A 153 0.50 2.63 13.98
N ILE A 154 0.81 3.15 15.17
CA ILE A 154 1.38 2.37 16.28
C ILE A 154 0.50 1.18 16.64
N PHE A 155 -0.83 1.31 16.46
CA PHE A 155 -1.77 0.25 16.71
C PHE A 155 -1.63 -0.88 15.66
N ASP A 156 -1.84 -0.57 14.38
CA ASP A 156 -1.82 -1.54 13.29
C ASP A 156 -0.47 -2.24 13.15
N ILE A 157 0.62 -1.48 13.28
CA ILE A 157 1.98 -2.04 13.22
C ILE A 157 2.20 -3.06 14.33
N ARG A 158 1.71 -2.78 15.54
CA ARG A 158 1.81 -3.73 16.66
C ARG A 158 1.00 -4.99 16.39
N MET A 159 -0.23 -4.85 15.89
CA MET A 159 -1.09 -5.99 15.57
C MET A 159 -0.48 -6.87 14.49
N LEU A 160 0.03 -6.27 13.41
CA LEU A 160 0.73 -7.00 12.35
C LEU A 160 2.01 -7.69 12.86
N LYS A 161 2.82 -7.00 13.69
CA LYS A 161 4.01 -7.62 14.32
C LYS A 161 3.65 -8.83 15.16
N ASN A 162 2.56 -8.77 15.93
CA ASN A 162 2.09 -9.90 16.73
C ASN A 162 1.72 -11.08 15.83
N GLU A 163 1.06 -10.84 14.70
CA GLU A 163 0.73 -11.92 13.75
C GLU A 163 1.96 -12.48 13.02
N TYR A 164 2.92 -11.65 12.63
CA TYR A 164 4.21 -12.14 12.10
C TYR A 164 4.92 -13.05 13.11
N LEU A 165 5.00 -12.62 14.38
CA LEU A 165 5.63 -13.40 15.45
C LEU A 165 4.87 -14.70 15.74
N ARG A 166 3.53 -14.63 15.89
CA ARG A 166 2.65 -15.78 16.17
C ARG A 166 2.80 -16.87 15.10
N ASN A 167 2.93 -16.47 13.84
CA ASN A 167 3.02 -17.37 12.69
C ASN A 167 4.46 -17.68 12.25
N LYS A 168 5.48 -17.17 12.96
CA LYS A 168 6.91 -17.37 12.64
C LYS A 168 7.27 -16.97 11.19
N ILE A 169 6.70 -15.89 10.69
CA ILE A 169 6.96 -15.35 9.35
C ILE A 169 7.99 -14.24 9.45
N ASP A 170 9.00 -14.24 8.57
CA ASP A 170 9.96 -13.15 8.47
C ASP A 170 9.25 -11.83 8.17
N CYS A 171 9.58 -10.79 8.91
CA CYS A 171 9.02 -9.45 8.74
C CYS A 171 10.12 -8.38 8.61
N THR A 172 11.33 -8.77 8.22
CA THR A 172 12.47 -7.86 8.05
C THR A 172 12.14 -6.71 7.10
N ASN A 173 11.46 -7.00 5.99
CA ASN A 173 10.99 -5.97 5.06
C ASN A 173 9.96 -5.04 5.69
N PHE A 174 9.06 -5.56 6.53
CA PHE A 174 8.02 -4.75 7.17
C PHE A 174 8.61 -3.82 8.25
N ILE A 175 9.48 -4.34 9.12
CA ILE A 175 10.04 -3.59 10.25
C ILE A 175 11.04 -2.51 9.81
N SER A 176 11.72 -2.72 8.67
CA SER A 176 12.70 -1.78 8.14
C SER A 176 12.10 -0.53 7.50
N LYS A 177 10.77 -0.48 7.27
CA LYS A 177 10.15 0.66 6.60
C LYS A 177 10.00 1.86 7.52
N LYS A 178 10.21 3.04 6.93
CA LYS A 178 9.85 4.31 7.56
C LYS A 178 8.35 4.33 7.80
N ILE A 179 7.93 4.83 8.96
CA ILE A 179 6.52 5.00 9.31
C ILE A 179 6.14 6.48 9.16
N GLU A 180 5.02 6.74 8.51
CA GLU A 180 4.44 8.06 8.29
C GLU A 180 3.01 8.08 8.81
N ASP A 181 2.80 8.68 9.98
CA ASP A 181 1.50 8.70 10.64
C ASP A 181 0.77 10.02 10.37
N THR A 182 -0.41 9.96 9.75
CA THR A 182 -1.21 11.15 9.44
C THR A 182 -1.61 11.95 10.69
N MET A 183 -1.81 11.30 11.84
CA MET A 183 -2.10 11.99 13.10
C MET A 183 -0.88 12.79 13.58
N THR A 184 0.31 12.22 13.44
CA THR A 184 1.57 12.90 13.78
C THR A 184 1.89 14.01 12.80
N ILE A 185 1.70 13.79 11.48
CA ILE A 185 1.88 14.80 10.44
C ILE A 185 0.95 16.00 10.67
N TYR A 186 -0.29 15.75 11.09
CA TYR A 186 -1.23 16.82 11.44
C TYR A 186 -0.83 17.59 12.71
N GLY A 187 0.00 17.01 13.58
CA GLY A 187 0.52 17.65 14.78
C GLY A 187 -0.46 17.69 15.97
N LYS A 188 -1.58 16.97 15.91
CA LYS A 188 -2.56 16.89 17.00
C LYS A 188 -3.16 15.50 17.10
N ARG A 189 -3.29 14.98 18.33
CA ARG A 189 -4.04 13.74 18.60
C ARG A 189 -5.52 13.96 18.28
N ILE A 190 -6.01 13.28 17.25
CA ILE A 190 -7.35 13.41 16.70
C ILE A 190 -7.77 12.06 16.12
N LYS A 191 -9.07 11.74 16.13
CA LYS A 191 -9.56 10.53 15.47
C LYS A 191 -9.61 10.70 13.95
N LEU A 192 -9.50 9.60 13.20
CA LEU A 192 -9.51 9.60 11.74
C LEU A 192 -10.74 10.33 11.19
N GLY A 193 -11.93 9.95 11.63
CA GLY A 193 -13.19 10.57 11.19
C GLY A 193 -13.30 12.06 11.54
N GLU A 194 -12.78 12.48 12.69
CA GLU A 194 -12.76 13.90 13.08
C GLU A 194 -11.80 14.71 12.20
N LEU A 195 -10.63 14.15 11.89
CA LEU A 195 -9.67 14.78 10.99
C LEU A 195 -10.21 14.85 9.56
N TYR A 196 -10.84 13.77 9.08
CA TYR A 196 -11.50 13.73 7.79
C TYR A 196 -12.56 14.84 7.68
N PHE A 197 -13.45 14.93 8.67
CA PHE A 197 -14.47 15.97 8.71
C PHE A 197 -13.88 17.38 8.69
N LYS A 198 -12.82 17.63 9.48
CA LYS A 198 -12.16 18.94 9.49
C LYS A 198 -11.55 19.34 8.15
N LEU A 199 -10.96 18.39 7.42
CA LEU A 199 -10.26 18.68 6.16
C LEU A 199 -11.19 18.76 4.95
N PHE A 200 -12.33 18.06 4.98
CA PHE A 200 -13.20 17.90 3.82
C PHE A 200 -14.64 18.38 4.05
N ASN A 201 -14.99 18.79 5.28
CA ASN A 201 -16.34 19.17 5.68
C ASN A 201 -17.39 18.09 5.32
N ASN A 202 -17.01 16.82 5.43
CA ASN A 202 -17.84 15.67 5.13
C ASN A 202 -17.52 14.52 6.10
N HIS A 203 -18.51 13.68 6.41
CA HIS A 203 -18.31 12.50 7.24
C HIS A 203 -17.79 11.32 6.42
N MET A 204 -17.04 10.44 7.08
CA MET A 204 -16.64 9.17 6.49
C MET A 204 -17.84 8.24 6.39
N GLU A 205 -18.01 7.62 5.24
CA GLU A 205 -18.94 6.51 5.05
C GLU A 205 -18.23 5.20 5.38
N ASN A 206 -18.93 4.26 6.02
CA ASN A 206 -18.42 2.93 6.36
C ASN A 206 -17.13 2.94 7.22
N ALA A 207 -17.05 3.86 8.19
CA ALA A 207 -15.99 3.84 9.19
C ALA A 207 -15.95 2.49 9.92
N HIS A 208 -14.77 2.07 10.38
CA HIS A 208 -14.51 0.74 10.94
C HIS A 208 -14.64 -0.38 9.91
N ASN A 209 -14.27 -0.07 8.67
CA ASN A 209 -14.00 -1.05 7.66
C ASN A 209 -12.66 -0.65 7.03
N ALA A 210 -11.67 -1.52 7.20
CA ALA A 210 -10.28 -1.17 6.97
C ALA A 210 -10.02 -0.55 5.58
N ILE A 211 -10.70 -0.98 4.51
CA ILE A 211 -10.46 -0.39 3.19
C ILE A 211 -10.99 1.05 3.08
N TYR A 212 -12.12 1.37 3.71
CA TYR A 212 -12.65 2.73 3.70
C TYR A 212 -11.80 3.65 4.58
N ASP A 213 -11.29 3.13 5.69
CA ASP A 213 -10.37 3.86 6.56
C ASP A 213 -9.01 4.09 5.88
N VAL A 214 -8.50 3.12 5.10
CA VAL A 214 -7.34 3.29 4.21
C VAL A 214 -7.58 4.39 3.18
N LEU A 215 -8.72 4.38 2.48
CA LEU A 215 -9.03 5.38 1.45
C LEU A 215 -9.24 6.78 2.03
N ALA A 216 -9.85 6.88 3.21
CA ALA A 216 -9.98 8.15 3.94
C ALA A 216 -8.60 8.67 4.37
N THR A 217 -7.76 7.80 4.91
CA THR A 217 -6.39 8.14 5.30
C THR A 217 -5.55 8.55 4.09
N TYR A 218 -5.74 7.92 2.93
CA TYR A 218 -5.08 8.32 1.68
C TYR A 218 -5.42 9.75 1.28
N LYS A 219 -6.72 10.10 1.31
CA LYS A 219 -7.18 11.48 1.04
C LYS A 219 -6.58 12.47 2.03
N ILE A 220 -6.58 12.14 3.32
CA ILE A 220 -5.98 12.96 4.38
C ILE A 220 -4.49 13.15 4.13
N TYR A 221 -3.74 12.06 3.92
CA TYR A 221 -2.30 12.10 3.70
C TYR A 221 -1.96 13.02 2.54
N ASN A 222 -2.60 12.84 1.38
CA ASN A 222 -2.42 13.73 0.23
C ASN A 222 -2.78 15.19 0.51
N LYS A 223 -3.76 15.46 1.38
CA LYS A 223 -4.12 16.83 1.76
C LYS A 223 -3.10 17.47 2.70
N LEU A 224 -2.38 16.69 3.51
CA LEU A 224 -1.41 17.18 4.50
C LEU A 224 0.00 17.38 3.92
N ILE A 225 0.37 16.62 2.88
CA ILE A 225 1.70 16.72 2.25
C ILE A 225 1.76 17.66 1.04
N ASN A 226 0.61 18.16 0.60
CA ASN A 226 0.46 19.18 -0.44
C ASN A 226 0.39 20.58 0.18
#